data_AF-A0A553FIZ9-F1
#
_entry.id   AF-A0A553FIZ9-F1
#
_cell.length_a   1.000
_cell.length_b   1.000
_cell.length_c   1.000
_cell.angle_alpha   90.00
_cell.angle_beta   90.00
_cell.angle_gamma   90.00
#
_symmetry.space_group_name_H-M   'P 1'
#
loop_
_entity.id
_entity.type
_entity.pdbx_description
1 polymer ?
#
loop_
_entity_poly.entity_id
_entity_poly.type
_entity_poly.pdbx_seq_one_letter_code
_entity_poly.pdbx_strand_id
1 'polypeptide(L)'
;MKRIIICADGTWNRPEQLNKKQYPTNVLQFAIAAQIKINFIGVWDTVGAMGLPFTIFGLIKDNHLFYDRKIGSNIIKARHALALDEIRNDFEPTIWEHKPSVDMKQVWFAGNHSDIGGSYAPDKDTTCLADIPKHWLMNEAQKSGLAFESYFTAPSINPLASQHNEYKGKYKLLGKHVRSIPDPMINPTYIHQSVKQRYQESNYTNPCLENYYKKHGCWPEIVT
;
A
#
# COMPACT_ATOMS: atom_id res chain seq x y z
N MET A 1 20.82 -9.52 -19.36
CA MET A 1 19.41 -9.89 -19.08
C MET A 1 19.39 -11.37 -18.66
N LYS A 2 19.12 -11.68 -17.40
CA LYS A 2 19.13 -13.08 -16.93
C LYS A 2 17.81 -13.74 -17.31
N ARG A 3 17.85 -14.67 -18.27
CA ARG A 3 16.73 -15.51 -18.68
C ARG A 3 17.03 -16.91 -18.18
N ILE A 4 16.33 -17.33 -17.12
CA ILE A 4 16.42 -18.69 -16.60
C ILE A 4 15.20 -19.44 -17.11
N ILE A 5 15.43 -20.53 -17.85
CA ILE A 5 14.39 -21.50 -18.20
C ILE A 5 14.71 -22.76 -17.39
N ILE A 6 13.79 -23.13 -16.51
CA ILE A 6 13.89 -24.36 -15.71
C ILE A 6 12.82 -25.31 -16.24
N CYS A 7 13.24 -26.38 -16.89
CA CYS A 7 12.37 -27.48 -17.24
C CYS A 7 12.50 -28.52 -16.13
N ALA A 8 11.43 -28.72 -15.37
CA ALA A 8 11.34 -29.76 -14.36
C ALA A 8 10.28 -30.79 -14.80
N ASP A 9 10.70 -32.03 -15.00
CA ASP A 9 9.79 -33.16 -15.09
C ASP A 9 9.47 -33.65 -13.67
N GLY A 10 8.19 -33.75 -13.38
CA GLY A 10 7.70 -34.35 -12.15
C GLY A 10 7.45 -35.82 -12.39
N THR A 11 8.36 -36.70 -11.96
CA THR A 11 7.86 -38.00 -11.51
C THR A 11 6.94 -37.69 -10.33
N TRP A 12 5.68 -38.12 -10.44
CA TRP A 12 4.69 -38.07 -9.36
C TRP A 12 5.14 -38.99 -8.22
N ASN A 13 6.20 -38.59 -7.54
CA ASN A 13 6.65 -39.22 -6.33
C ASN A 13 5.65 -38.83 -5.25
N ARG A 14 4.60 -39.65 -5.13
CA ARG A 14 4.23 -40.19 -3.84
C ARG A 14 4.94 -41.54 -3.73
N PRO A 15 6.25 -41.62 -3.40
CA PRO A 15 6.79 -42.91 -3.04
C PRO A 15 6.22 -43.21 -1.65
N GLU A 16 5.74 -44.42 -1.51
CA GLU A 16 5.16 -44.95 -0.28
C GLU A 16 6.01 -44.56 0.95
N GLN A 17 5.31 -44.23 2.02
CA GLN A 17 5.85 -43.73 3.28
C GLN A 17 6.95 -44.66 3.84
N LEU A 18 8.21 -44.36 3.58
CA LEU A 18 9.28 -44.81 4.46
C LEU A 18 9.39 -43.79 5.61
N ASN A 19 8.77 -44.13 6.74
CA ASN A 19 8.91 -43.48 8.05
C ASN A 19 8.26 -42.09 8.24
N LYS A 20 7.08 -41.83 7.62
CA LYS A 20 6.23 -40.63 7.87
C LYS A 20 6.90 -39.25 7.68
N LYS A 21 8.15 -39.18 7.20
CA LYS A 21 8.83 -37.91 6.91
C LYS A 21 8.59 -37.52 5.45
N GLN A 22 7.98 -36.36 5.24
CA GLN A 22 7.92 -35.72 3.93
C GLN A 22 9.27 -35.09 3.61
N TYR A 23 9.79 -35.39 2.42
CA TYR A 23 10.96 -34.71 1.86
C TYR A 23 10.50 -33.81 0.70
N PRO A 24 10.95 -32.55 0.64
CA PRO A 24 10.57 -31.65 -0.44
C PRO A 24 11.06 -32.22 -1.78
N THR A 25 10.22 -32.17 -2.82
CA THR A 25 10.59 -32.60 -4.17
C THR A 25 11.75 -31.75 -4.70
N ASN A 26 12.52 -32.25 -5.66
CA ASN A 26 13.57 -31.45 -6.32
C ASN A 26 12.99 -30.14 -6.89
N VAL A 27 11.74 -30.16 -7.37
CA VAL A 27 11.00 -28.97 -7.82
C VAL A 27 10.79 -27.98 -6.68
N LEU A 28 10.34 -28.44 -5.51
CA LEU A 28 10.13 -27.59 -4.34
C LEU A 28 11.46 -27.07 -3.77
N GLN A 29 12.49 -27.91 -3.72
CA GLN A 29 13.84 -27.50 -3.32
C GLN A 29 14.40 -26.43 -4.25
N PHE A 30 14.26 -26.59 -5.57
CA PHE A 30 14.66 -25.59 -6.55
C PHE A 30 13.79 -24.33 -6.48
N ALA A 31 12.48 -24.42 -6.29
CA ALA A 31 11.60 -23.24 -6.14
C ALA A 31 11.94 -22.44 -4.88
N ILE A 32 12.26 -23.11 -3.77
CA ILE A 32 12.76 -22.48 -2.54
C ILE A 32 14.16 -21.89 -2.76
N ALA A 33 15.06 -22.62 -3.41
CA ALA A 33 16.43 -22.15 -3.67
C ALA A 33 16.48 -21.00 -4.70
N ALA A 34 15.56 -21.00 -5.67
CA ALA A 34 15.41 -19.96 -6.69
C ALA A 34 14.53 -18.80 -6.23
N GLN A 35 14.16 -18.75 -4.94
CA GLN A 35 13.28 -17.71 -4.41
C GLN A 35 13.86 -16.32 -4.71
N ILE A 36 13.21 -15.64 -5.65
CA ILE A 36 13.66 -14.33 -6.13
C ILE A 36 13.42 -13.33 -5.02
N LYS A 37 14.52 -12.71 -4.55
CA LYS A 37 14.44 -11.57 -3.66
C LYS A 37 13.85 -10.39 -4.42
N ILE A 38 12.73 -9.87 -3.91
CA ILE A 38 12.12 -8.63 -4.38
C ILE A 38 12.79 -7.50 -3.59
N ASN A 39 13.66 -6.74 -4.25
CA ASN A 39 14.44 -5.69 -3.58
C ASN A 39 13.57 -4.54 -3.09
N PHE A 40 12.50 -4.21 -3.82
CA PHE A 40 11.60 -3.10 -3.50
C PHE A 40 10.19 -3.43 -3.97
N ILE A 41 9.20 -3.17 -3.11
CA ILE A 41 7.79 -3.09 -3.48
C ILE A 41 7.23 -1.76 -3.00
N GLY A 42 6.51 -1.08 -3.89
CA GLY A 42 5.82 0.16 -3.61
C GLY A 42 4.36 0.04 -4.02
N VAL A 43 3.44 0.41 -3.13
CA VAL A 43 1.99 0.35 -3.39
C VAL A 43 1.30 1.63 -2.91
N TRP A 44 0.18 1.93 -3.55
CA TRP A 44 -0.73 3.01 -3.16
C TRP A 44 -2.02 2.40 -2.61
N ASP A 45 -2.36 2.81 -1.40
CA ASP A 45 -3.63 2.64 -0.71
C ASP A 45 -4.33 1.28 -0.94
N THR A 46 -3.56 0.19 -0.83
CA THR A 46 -4.08 -1.18 -0.95
C THR A 46 -5.33 -1.39 -0.12
N VAL A 47 -6.44 -1.69 -0.77
CA VAL A 47 -7.71 -2.04 -0.11
C VAL A 47 -7.85 -3.56 -0.02
N GLY A 48 -8.17 -4.04 1.17
CA GLY A 48 -8.43 -5.46 1.41
C GLY A 48 -9.86 -5.69 1.03
N ALA A 49 -10.09 -6.29 -0.13
CA ALA A 49 -11.43 -6.52 -0.64
C ALA A 49 -12.31 -7.13 0.46
N MET A 50 -13.20 -6.34 1.05
CA MET A 50 -14.46 -6.84 1.59
C MET A 50 -15.35 -7.10 0.37
N GLY A 51 -14.92 -8.02 -0.49
CA GLY A 51 -15.30 -8.01 -1.91
C GLY A 51 -14.77 -6.76 -2.63
N LEU A 52 -14.59 -6.87 -3.95
CA LEU A 52 -14.45 -5.70 -4.81
C LEU A 52 -15.56 -4.68 -4.48
N PRO A 53 -15.34 -3.36 -4.67
CA PRO A 53 -16.35 -2.34 -4.40
C PRO A 53 -17.56 -2.55 -5.32
N PHE A 54 -18.47 -3.46 -4.94
CA PHE A 54 -19.61 -3.98 -5.70
C PHE A 54 -19.23 -4.51 -7.11
N THR A 55 -19.45 -5.81 -7.38
CA THR A 55 -20.11 -6.27 -8.61
C THR A 55 -19.82 -5.44 -9.89
N ILE A 56 -18.79 -5.75 -10.67
CA ILE A 56 -18.60 -5.09 -11.98
C ILE A 56 -19.85 -5.28 -12.85
N PHE A 57 -20.57 -6.41 -12.74
CA PHE A 57 -21.88 -6.68 -13.35
C PHE A 57 -22.64 -7.83 -12.67
N GLY A 58 -22.64 -7.95 -11.33
CA GLY A 58 -23.38 -9.03 -10.64
C GLY A 58 -23.00 -10.48 -10.98
N LEU A 59 -21.94 -10.72 -11.77
CA LEU A 59 -21.66 -12.02 -12.41
C LEU A 59 -20.48 -12.80 -11.82
N ILE A 60 -19.72 -12.23 -10.88
CA ILE A 60 -18.55 -12.89 -10.31
C ILE A 60 -18.74 -13.01 -8.79
N LYS A 61 -19.07 -14.23 -8.34
CA LYS A 61 -19.02 -14.64 -6.93
C LYS A 61 -17.61 -15.17 -6.65
N ASP A 62 -16.74 -14.36 -6.07
CA ASP A 62 -15.39 -14.82 -5.77
C ASP A 62 -15.16 -15.10 -4.28
N ASN A 63 -14.81 -16.35 -4.00
CA ASN A 63 -14.35 -16.89 -2.71
C ASN A 63 -12.85 -16.62 -2.43
N HIS A 64 -12.24 -15.64 -3.10
CA HIS A 64 -10.80 -15.35 -2.98
C HIS A 64 -10.58 -13.98 -2.34
N LEU A 65 -11.01 -13.87 -1.09
CA LEU A 65 -10.67 -12.75 -0.22
C LEU A 65 -9.22 -12.96 0.25
N PHE A 66 -8.28 -12.21 -0.32
CA PHE A 66 -6.89 -12.22 0.12
C PHE A 66 -6.79 -11.46 1.45
N TYR A 67 -7.02 -12.18 2.54
CA TYR A 67 -6.91 -11.65 3.91
C TYR A 67 -5.47 -11.57 4.42
N ASP A 68 -4.47 -11.90 3.60
CA ASP A 68 -3.09 -11.93 4.07
C ASP A 68 -2.49 -10.52 4.14
N ARG A 69 -2.46 -9.96 5.35
CA ARG A 69 -1.82 -8.69 5.68
C ARG A 69 -0.30 -8.82 5.83
N LYS A 70 0.26 -10.02 5.64
CA LYS A 70 1.68 -10.29 5.82
C LYS A 70 2.44 -10.07 4.54
N ILE A 71 3.49 -9.28 4.65
CA ILE A 71 4.49 -9.17 3.59
C ILE A 71 5.29 -10.48 3.47
N GLY A 72 5.47 -10.96 2.24
CA GLY A 72 6.28 -12.14 1.94
C GLY A 72 7.73 -12.00 2.44
N SER A 73 8.34 -13.10 2.90
CA SER A 73 9.72 -13.08 3.43
C SER A 73 10.79 -12.83 2.37
N ASN A 74 10.45 -12.90 1.09
CA ASN A 74 11.34 -12.61 -0.03
C ASN A 74 11.40 -11.11 -0.39
N ILE A 75 10.63 -10.25 0.27
CA ILE A 75 10.64 -8.80 0.08
C ILE A 75 11.65 -8.17 1.03
N ILE A 76 12.53 -7.30 0.51
CA ILE A 76 13.56 -6.62 1.30
C ILE A 76 13.07 -5.26 1.78
N LYS A 77 12.50 -4.45 0.89
CA LYS A 77 11.94 -3.13 1.20
C LYS A 77 10.49 -3.02 0.75
N ALA A 78 9.62 -2.57 1.64
CA ALA A 78 8.20 -2.37 1.37
C ALA A 78 7.79 -0.92 1.70
N ARG A 79 7.06 -0.28 0.77
CA ARG A 79 6.57 1.09 0.89
C ARG A 79 5.08 1.14 0.56
N HIS A 80 4.29 1.74 1.44
CA HIS A 80 2.84 1.88 1.27
C HIS A 80 2.44 3.33 1.51
N ALA A 81 1.92 3.99 0.47
CA ALA A 81 1.28 5.30 0.62
C ALA A 81 -0.20 5.11 0.97
N LEU A 82 -0.67 5.69 2.07
CA LEU A 82 -2.01 5.49 2.62
C LEU A 82 -2.84 6.78 2.60
N ALA A 83 -4.14 6.66 2.31
CA ALA A 83 -5.07 7.79 2.29
C ALA A 83 -5.66 8.11 3.68
N LEU A 84 -5.52 9.35 4.15
CA LEU A 84 -6.13 9.79 5.42
C LEU A 84 -7.62 10.12 5.31
N ASP A 85 -8.06 10.60 4.14
CA ASP A 85 -9.38 11.22 3.96
C ASP A 85 -10.37 10.36 3.17
N GLU A 86 -10.02 9.09 2.95
CA GLU A 86 -10.95 8.11 2.42
C GLU A 86 -11.93 7.66 3.52
N ILE A 87 -13.22 7.83 3.24
CA ILE A 87 -14.30 7.59 4.21
C ILE A 87 -15.35 6.58 3.75
N ARG A 88 -15.17 5.98 2.56
CA ARG A 88 -16.04 4.91 2.06
C ARG A 88 -15.62 3.60 2.72
N ASN A 89 -16.59 2.92 3.34
CA ASN A 89 -16.36 1.67 4.05
C ASN A 89 -15.73 0.56 3.17
N ASP A 90 -16.09 0.49 1.89
CA ASP A 90 -15.55 -0.50 0.94
C ASP A 90 -14.07 -0.26 0.58
N PHE A 91 -13.51 0.88 1.00
CA PHE A 91 -12.12 1.28 0.75
C PHE A 91 -11.31 1.26 2.05
N GLU A 92 -11.58 0.32 2.95
CA GLU A 92 -10.77 0.14 4.16
C GLU A 92 -9.34 -0.34 3.78
N PRO A 93 -8.28 0.32 4.27
CA PRO A 93 -6.93 0.00 3.84
C PRO A 93 -6.40 -1.26 4.55
N THR A 94 -5.68 -2.07 3.79
CA THR A 94 -4.93 -3.22 4.31
C THR A 94 -3.60 -2.74 4.86
N ILE A 95 -3.58 -2.34 6.14
CA ILE A 95 -2.32 -2.01 6.82
C ILE A 95 -1.52 -3.30 7.03
N TRP A 96 -0.29 -3.34 6.53
CA TRP A 96 0.60 -4.49 6.72
C TRP A 96 0.98 -4.68 8.18
N GLU A 97 1.05 -5.95 8.58
CA GLU A 97 1.59 -6.33 9.88
C GLU A 97 3.09 -6.03 9.94
N HIS A 98 3.55 -5.48 11.06
CA HIS A 98 4.96 -5.21 11.28
C HIS A 98 5.80 -6.49 11.14
N LYS A 99 6.84 -6.41 10.31
CA LYS A 99 7.75 -7.51 10.03
C LYS A 99 9.20 -7.04 10.13
N PRO A 100 9.91 -7.32 11.25
CA PRO A 100 11.27 -6.82 11.48
C PRO A 100 12.30 -7.21 10.41
N SER A 101 12.06 -8.30 9.68
CA SER A 101 12.96 -8.76 8.61
C SER A 101 12.82 -7.97 7.30
N VAL A 102 11.89 -7.02 7.23
CA VAL A 102 11.60 -6.20 6.05
C VAL A 102 11.76 -4.74 6.46
N ASP A 103 12.54 -3.97 5.69
CA ASP A 103 12.54 -2.51 5.81
C ASP A 103 11.19 -2.01 5.28
N MET A 104 10.25 -1.77 6.19
CA MET A 104 8.88 -1.40 5.88
C MET A 104 8.59 0.04 6.29
N LYS A 105 7.97 0.82 5.39
CA LYS A 105 7.38 2.12 5.73
C LYS A 105 5.97 2.20 5.17
N GLN A 106 5.03 2.51 6.05
CA GLN A 106 3.65 2.81 5.70
C GLN A 106 3.39 4.26 6.08
N VAL A 107 3.14 5.10 5.09
CA VAL A 107 3.11 6.56 5.25
C VAL A 107 1.75 7.09 4.83
N TRP A 108 1.12 7.83 5.72
CA TRP A 108 -0.18 8.46 5.55
C TRP A 108 -0.04 9.84 4.89
N PHE A 109 -0.88 10.07 3.89
CA PHE A 109 -0.94 11.30 3.09
C PHE A 109 -2.37 11.86 3.14
N ALA A 110 -2.50 13.18 2.98
CA ALA A 110 -3.79 13.84 2.89
C ALA A 110 -4.40 13.61 1.50
N GLY A 111 -5.67 13.24 1.44
CA GLY A 111 -6.38 12.82 0.25
C GLY A 111 -7.20 11.56 0.45
N ASN A 112 -8.19 11.33 -0.42
CA ASN A 112 -8.90 10.05 -0.53
C ASN A 112 -8.08 9.02 -1.35
N HIS A 113 -8.64 7.82 -1.59
CA HIS A 113 -7.96 6.76 -2.33
C HIS A 113 -7.36 7.20 -3.68
N SER A 114 -8.10 7.97 -4.48
CA SER A 114 -7.66 8.47 -5.79
C SER A 114 -6.77 9.70 -5.71
N ASP A 115 -6.82 10.46 -4.62
CA ASP A 115 -5.82 11.49 -4.34
C ASP A 115 -4.46 10.87 -3.98
N ILE A 116 -4.42 9.60 -3.57
CA ILE A 116 -3.18 8.87 -3.28
C ILE A 116 -2.70 8.03 -4.47
N GLY A 117 -3.60 7.28 -5.09
CA GLY A 117 -3.30 6.42 -6.23
C GLY A 117 -3.28 7.13 -7.59
N GLY A 118 -3.77 8.37 -7.66
CA GLY A 118 -4.04 9.09 -8.90
C GLY A 118 -5.41 8.74 -9.49
N SER A 119 -5.89 9.59 -10.41
CA SER A 119 -7.07 9.46 -11.32
C SER A 119 -7.74 10.82 -11.59
N TYR A 120 -7.45 11.82 -10.77
CA TYR A 120 -7.96 13.18 -10.96
C TYR A 120 -7.15 13.96 -12.01
N ALA A 121 -7.84 14.89 -12.66
CA ALA A 121 -7.19 15.88 -13.51
C ALA A 121 -6.38 16.86 -12.65
N PRO A 122 -5.28 17.41 -13.18
CA PRO A 122 -4.51 18.41 -12.47
C PRO A 122 -5.28 19.72 -12.30
N ASP A 123 -4.88 20.46 -11.28
CA ASP A 123 -5.29 21.84 -11.07
C ASP A 123 -4.77 22.75 -12.19
N LYS A 124 -5.21 24.01 -12.18
CA LYS A 124 -4.79 25.03 -13.17
C LYS A 124 -3.28 25.26 -13.18
N ASP A 125 -2.61 25.04 -12.05
CA ASP A 125 -1.16 25.14 -11.91
C ASP A 125 -0.42 23.86 -12.31
N THR A 126 -1.14 22.89 -12.92
CA THR A 126 -0.68 21.58 -13.37
C THR A 126 -0.36 20.57 -12.26
N THR A 127 -0.57 20.92 -10.99
CA THR A 127 -0.31 20.01 -9.87
C THR A 127 -1.50 19.12 -9.54
N CYS A 128 -1.22 17.91 -9.06
CA CYS A 128 -2.20 16.99 -8.47
C CYS A 128 -1.79 16.67 -7.03
N LEU A 129 -2.78 16.42 -6.17
CA LEU A 129 -2.48 15.92 -4.83
C LEU A 129 -1.74 14.56 -4.85
N ALA A 130 -2.05 13.71 -5.85
CA ALA A 130 -1.39 12.43 -6.08
C ALA A 130 0.09 12.53 -6.48
N ASP A 131 0.58 13.71 -6.86
CA ASP A 131 1.99 13.91 -7.16
C ASP A 131 2.89 13.74 -5.93
N ILE A 132 2.36 14.01 -4.74
CA ILE A 132 3.11 13.89 -3.48
C ILE A 132 3.45 12.42 -3.16
N PRO A 133 2.47 11.49 -3.04
CA PRO A 133 2.79 10.09 -2.79
C PRO A 133 3.53 9.44 -3.96
N LYS A 134 3.29 9.87 -5.21
CA LYS A 134 4.09 9.45 -6.38
C LYS A 134 5.55 9.86 -6.21
N HIS A 135 5.83 11.13 -5.89
CA HIS A 135 7.18 11.64 -5.67
C HIS A 135 7.89 10.89 -4.54
N TRP A 136 7.21 10.69 -3.40
CA TRP A 136 7.74 9.94 -2.28
C TRP A 136 8.12 8.51 -2.67
N LEU A 137 7.24 7.79 -3.38
CA LEU A 137 7.50 6.41 -3.77
C LEU A 137 8.63 6.30 -4.80
N MET A 138 8.72 7.25 -5.74
CA MET A 138 9.83 7.36 -6.67
C MET A 138 11.16 7.55 -5.94
N ASN A 139 11.21 8.44 -4.95
CA ASN A 139 12.41 8.66 -4.15
C ASN A 139 12.81 7.41 -3.36
N GLU A 140 11.86 6.71 -2.72
CA GLU A 140 12.17 5.48 -1.99
C GLU A 140 12.62 4.34 -2.93
N ALA A 141 12.08 4.28 -4.15
CA ALA A 141 12.52 3.36 -5.20
C ALA A 141 13.96 3.66 -5.66
N GLN A 142 14.28 4.93 -5.91
CA GLN A 142 15.64 5.37 -6.27
C GLN A 142 16.66 5.11 -5.17
N LYS A 143 16.32 5.39 -3.91
CA LYS A 143 17.14 5.01 -2.72
C LYS A 143 17.35 3.50 -2.61
N SER A 144 16.55 2.70 -3.32
CA SER A 144 16.66 1.24 -3.41
C SER A 144 17.39 0.77 -4.66
N GLY A 145 17.92 1.69 -5.49
CA GLY A 145 18.70 1.38 -6.69
C GLY A 145 17.88 1.20 -7.95
N LEU A 146 16.58 1.55 -7.95
CA LEU A 146 15.76 1.54 -9.16
C LEU A 146 16.05 2.81 -9.97
N ALA A 147 16.25 2.63 -11.27
CA ALA A 147 16.36 3.73 -12.22
C ALA A 147 15.01 3.95 -12.89
N PHE A 148 14.72 5.21 -13.21
CA PHE A 148 13.59 5.61 -14.04
C PHE A 148 14.12 6.10 -15.39
N GLU A 149 13.35 5.87 -16.44
CA GLU A 149 13.63 6.45 -17.75
C GLU A 149 13.62 7.98 -17.68
N SER A 150 14.41 8.64 -18.52
CA SER A 150 14.61 10.10 -18.46
C SER A 150 13.33 10.92 -18.63
N TYR A 151 12.35 10.40 -19.36
CA TYR A 151 11.04 11.04 -19.54
C TYR A 151 10.13 10.92 -18.31
N PHE A 152 10.46 10.04 -17.36
CA PHE A 152 9.70 9.86 -16.13
C PHE A 152 10.31 10.71 -15.02
N THR A 153 10.00 12.02 -15.08
CA THR A 153 10.53 13.01 -14.14
C THR A 153 9.73 13.04 -12.84
N ALA A 154 10.41 13.47 -11.77
CA ALA A 154 9.76 13.77 -10.50
C ALA A 154 8.69 14.86 -10.72
N PRO A 155 7.45 14.66 -10.25
CA PRO A 155 6.39 15.65 -10.43
C PRO A 155 6.65 16.87 -9.51
N SER A 156 6.06 18.01 -9.88
CA SER A 156 5.97 19.16 -8.98
C SER A 156 4.98 18.84 -7.85
N ILE A 157 5.37 19.07 -6.60
CA ILE A 157 4.52 18.77 -5.44
C ILE A 157 3.84 20.04 -4.93
N ASN A 158 2.55 19.95 -4.61
CA ASN A 158 1.79 21.04 -4.01
C ASN A 158 0.89 20.49 -2.87
N PRO A 159 1.25 20.68 -1.59
CA PRO A 159 0.42 20.28 -0.45
C PRO A 159 -0.98 20.91 -0.44
N LEU A 160 -1.17 22.02 -1.17
CA LEU A 160 -2.41 22.77 -1.26
C LEU A 160 -3.21 22.47 -2.54
N ALA A 161 -2.76 21.54 -3.39
CA ALA A 161 -3.54 21.07 -4.54
C ALA A 161 -4.94 20.60 -4.11
N SER A 162 -5.89 20.57 -5.04
CA SER A 162 -7.28 20.20 -4.76
C SER A 162 -7.38 18.82 -4.11
N GLN A 163 -8.09 18.76 -2.98
CA GLN A 163 -8.49 17.52 -2.34
C GLN A 163 -9.90 17.15 -2.79
N HIS A 164 -10.14 15.88 -3.07
CA HIS A 164 -11.41 15.42 -3.60
C HIS A 164 -12.19 14.60 -2.57
N ASN A 165 -13.50 14.52 -2.74
CA ASN A 165 -14.37 13.72 -1.90
C ASN A 165 -15.24 12.78 -2.76
N GLU A 166 -15.01 11.47 -2.65
CA GLU A 166 -15.76 10.43 -3.37
C GLU A 166 -16.93 9.86 -2.57
N TYR A 167 -17.22 10.40 -1.40
CA TYR A 167 -18.42 10.07 -0.63
C TYR A 167 -19.66 10.75 -1.23
N LYS A 168 -20.02 10.29 -2.43
CA LYS A 168 -21.10 10.79 -3.29
C LYS A 168 -22.07 9.65 -3.64
N GLY A 169 -23.28 10.02 -4.06
CA GLY A 169 -24.29 9.08 -4.57
C GLY A 169 -24.59 7.94 -3.59
N LYS A 170 -24.54 6.69 -4.08
CA LYS A 170 -24.84 5.47 -3.31
C LYS A 170 -24.00 5.31 -2.04
N TYR A 171 -22.76 5.81 -2.03
CA TYR A 171 -21.90 5.71 -0.84
C TYR A 171 -22.46 6.50 0.34
N LYS A 172 -23.23 7.57 0.11
CA LYS A 172 -23.88 8.32 1.20
C LYS A 172 -24.87 7.49 2.03
N LEU A 173 -25.40 6.41 1.45
CA LEU A 173 -26.34 5.49 2.10
C LEU A 173 -25.64 4.41 2.93
N LEU A 174 -24.33 4.18 2.69
CA LEU A 174 -23.56 3.10 3.33
C LEU A 174 -22.87 3.55 4.64
N GLY A 175 -23.03 4.82 5.02
CA GLY A 175 -22.40 5.40 6.20
C GLY A 175 -20.94 5.80 5.96
N LYS A 176 -20.42 6.67 6.84
CA LYS A 176 -19.01 7.11 6.81
C LYS A 176 -18.18 6.18 7.68
N HIS A 177 -17.03 5.76 7.17
CA HIS A 177 -16.02 5.06 7.95
C HIS A 177 -14.79 5.96 8.09
N VAL A 178 -14.49 6.43 9.29
CA VAL A 178 -13.24 7.20 9.54
C VAL A 178 -12.13 6.20 9.80
N ARG A 179 -11.08 6.24 8.99
CA ARG A 179 -9.92 5.36 9.15
C ARG A 179 -9.24 5.57 10.51
N SER A 180 -8.53 4.54 10.96
CA SER A 180 -7.76 4.61 12.21
C SER A 180 -6.27 4.42 11.91
N ILE A 181 -5.46 5.34 12.42
CA ILE A 181 -4.01 5.18 12.42
C ILE A 181 -3.66 4.14 13.50
N PRO A 182 -2.92 3.07 13.15
CA PRO A 182 -2.61 2.01 14.10
C PRO A 182 -1.68 2.50 15.21
N ASP A 183 -1.65 1.75 16.32
CA ASP A 183 -0.73 2.01 17.41
C ASP A 183 0.73 1.80 16.94
N PRO A 184 1.62 2.80 17.11
CA PRO A 184 3.00 2.71 16.61
C PRO A 184 3.81 1.60 17.27
N MET A 185 3.44 1.16 18.47
CA MET A 185 4.10 0.04 19.15
C MET A 185 3.77 -1.32 18.52
N ILE A 186 2.64 -1.41 17.82
CA ILE A 186 2.17 -2.65 17.18
C ILE A 186 2.51 -2.63 15.69
N ASN A 187 2.10 -1.57 14.99
CA ASN A 187 2.32 -1.39 13.56
C ASN A 187 2.79 0.05 13.33
N PRO A 188 4.11 0.31 13.28
CA PRO A 188 4.62 1.65 13.06
C PRO A 188 4.17 2.17 11.69
N THR A 189 3.55 3.34 11.71
CA THR A 189 3.17 4.11 10.52
C THR A 189 3.56 5.57 10.73
N TYR A 190 3.73 6.29 9.63
CA TYR A 190 4.27 7.63 9.61
C TYR A 190 3.32 8.59 8.92
N ILE A 191 3.50 9.89 9.14
CA ILE A 191 2.79 10.94 8.42
C ILE A 191 3.76 11.63 7.47
N HIS A 192 3.36 11.89 6.23
CA HIS A 192 4.20 12.67 5.33
C HIS A 192 4.17 14.17 5.71
N GLN A 193 5.30 14.86 5.58
CA GLN A 193 5.45 16.29 5.92
C GLN A 193 4.45 17.20 5.20
N SER A 194 3.99 16.82 4.00
CA SER A 194 2.96 17.56 3.27
C SER A 194 1.62 17.65 4.01
N VAL A 195 1.29 16.66 4.85
CA VAL A 195 0.07 16.69 5.68
C VAL A 195 0.16 17.82 6.70
N LYS A 196 1.33 17.98 7.32
CA LYS A 196 1.60 19.06 8.26
C LYS A 196 1.57 20.42 7.56
N GLN A 197 2.20 20.54 6.39
CA GLN A 197 2.14 21.77 5.59
C GLN A 197 0.70 22.15 5.26
N ARG A 198 -0.09 21.23 4.71
CA ARG A 198 -1.51 21.47 4.43
C ARG A 198 -2.29 21.88 5.68
N TYR A 199 -2.07 21.20 6.82
CA TYR A 199 -2.74 21.53 8.09
C TYR A 199 -2.39 22.94 8.59
N GLN A 200 -1.17 23.41 8.36
CA GLN A 200 -0.72 24.73 8.82
C GLN A 200 -1.10 25.86 7.85
N GLU A 201 -1.13 25.58 6.56
CA GLU A 201 -1.28 26.58 5.49
C GLU A 201 -2.70 26.63 4.91
N SER A 202 -3.62 25.78 5.39
CA SER A 202 -5.03 25.76 4.98
C SER A 202 -5.96 25.45 6.15
N ASN A 203 -7.27 25.41 5.91
CA ASN A 203 -8.28 25.00 6.91
C ASN A 203 -8.45 23.47 7.01
N TYR A 204 -7.44 22.70 6.59
CA TYR A 204 -7.50 21.25 6.58
C TYR A 204 -7.48 20.67 8.00
N THR A 205 -8.48 19.86 8.32
CA THR A 205 -8.52 19.04 9.53
C THR A 205 -8.85 17.60 9.14
N ASN A 206 -8.44 16.64 9.97
CA ASN A 206 -8.70 15.23 9.72
C ASN A 206 -9.00 14.51 11.03
N PRO A 207 -10.19 13.89 11.18
CA PRO A 207 -10.58 13.19 12.41
C PRO A 207 -9.62 12.06 12.82
N CYS A 208 -8.96 11.39 11.88
CA CYS A 208 -8.00 10.32 12.19
C CYS A 208 -6.81 10.87 12.99
N LEU A 209 -6.29 12.04 12.58
CA LEU A 209 -5.19 12.73 13.27
C LEU A 209 -5.62 13.27 14.64
N GLU A 210 -6.82 13.86 14.72
CA GLU A 210 -7.36 14.36 15.98
C GLU A 210 -7.57 13.23 16.99
N ASN A 211 -8.12 12.10 16.55
CA ASN A 211 -8.35 10.94 17.39
C ASN A 211 -7.01 10.32 17.86
N TYR A 212 -6.03 10.23 16.96
CA TYR A 212 -4.69 9.79 17.32
C TYR A 212 -4.04 10.73 18.35
N TYR A 213 -4.11 12.05 18.14
CA TYR A 213 -3.57 13.05 19.07
C TYR A 213 -4.25 12.98 20.44
N LYS A 214 -5.58 12.86 20.49
CA LYS A 214 -6.33 12.69 21.76
C LYS A 214 -5.86 11.45 22.54
N LYS A 215 -5.51 10.37 21.83
CA LYS A 215 -5.07 9.11 22.44
C LYS A 215 -3.59 9.12 22.85
N HIS A 216 -2.72 9.73 22.06
CA HIS A 216 -1.25 9.61 22.22
C HIS A 216 -0.54 10.91 22.63
N GLY A 217 -1.23 12.06 22.62
CA GLY A 217 -0.67 13.38 22.96
C GLY A 217 0.22 14.00 21.88
N CYS A 218 0.43 13.31 20.75
CA CYS A 218 1.22 13.76 19.62
C CYS A 218 0.69 13.15 18.31
N TRP A 219 1.17 13.63 17.15
CA TRP A 219 0.95 12.97 15.86
C TRP A 219 1.93 11.80 15.69
N PRO A 220 1.65 10.87 14.75
CA PRO A 220 2.66 9.91 14.31
C PRO A 220 3.94 10.62 13.83
N GLU A 221 5.06 9.91 13.84
CA GLU A 221 6.33 10.45 13.36
C GLU A 221 6.21 10.97 11.93
N ILE A 222 6.78 12.15 11.67
CA ILE A 222 6.68 12.83 10.38
C ILE A 222 7.91 12.54 9.54
N VAL A 223 7.70 12.17 8.27
CA VAL A 223 8.75 11.82 7.30
C VAL A 223 8.65 12.65 6.02
N THR A 224 9.74 12.71 5.27
CA THR A 224 9.86 13.36 3.95
C THR A 224 10.02 12.35 2.82
#